data_AF-A0A8S9V047-F1
#
_entry.id   AF-A0A8S9V047-F1
#
_cell.length_a   1.000
_cell.length_b   1.000
_cell.length_c   1.000
_cell.angle_alpha   90.00
_cell.angle_beta   90.00
_cell.angle_gamma   90.00
#
_symmetry.space_group_name_H-M   'P 1'
#
loop_
_entity.id
_entity.type
_entity.pdbx_description
1 polymer ?
#
loop_
_entity_poly.entity_id
_entity_poly.type
_entity_poly.pdbx_seq_one_letter_code
_entity_poly.pdbx_strand_id
1 'polypeptide(L)'
;MAVEPRRGALRTYWEKDIPEGFVGASPSFGERFGVSRHPFEHISGALSFADDVMSDDPWKPMRAQANSFNDRRRGVVSPGEIMCIDECMRAWQGREAKHCHDGILHKTKIPRKPEGIGAGLKAIADGDSEALLGLELVKGVERQK
;
A
#
# COMPACT_ATOMS: atom_id res chain seq x y z
N MET A 1 9.36 -5.46 -15.38
CA MET A 1 8.76 -6.73 -14.94
C MET A 1 7.55 -6.40 -14.09
N ALA A 2 6.35 -6.41 -14.68
CA ALA A 2 5.13 -6.37 -13.88
C ALA A 2 4.97 -7.75 -13.25
N VAL A 3 5.24 -7.86 -11.96
CA VAL A 3 4.81 -9.03 -11.20
C VAL A 3 3.30 -8.85 -11.10
N GLU A 4 2.53 -9.40 -12.04
CA GLU A 4 1.09 -9.50 -11.83
C GLU A 4 0.92 -10.18 -10.46
N PRO A 5 0.29 -9.52 -9.47
CA PRO A 5 0.02 -10.18 -8.21
C PRO A 5 -0.85 -11.38 -8.55
N ARG A 6 -0.32 -12.60 -8.31
CA ARG A 6 -1.09 -13.82 -8.54
C ARG A 6 -2.31 -13.73 -7.63
N ARG A 7 -3.48 -13.52 -8.25
CA ARG A 7 -4.75 -13.50 -7.53
C ARG A 7 -4.98 -14.91 -6.97
N GLY A 8 -5.10 -15.01 -5.65
CA GLY A 8 -5.21 -16.32 -5.00
C GLY A 8 -4.95 -16.26 -3.51
N ALA A 9 -5.08 -17.41 -2.86
CA ALA A 9 -4.77 -17.57 -1.44
C ALA A 9 -3.26 -17.43 -1.21
N LEU A 10 -2.85 -16.89 -0.05
CA LEU A 10 -1.44 -16.68 0.29
C LEU A 10 -0.54 -17.92 0.10
N ARG A 11 -1.09 -19.13 0.28
CA ARG A 11 -0.37 -20.39 0.05
C ARG A 11 0.19 -20.53 -1.37
N THR A 12 -0.42 -19.92 -2.38
CA THR A 12 0.00 -20.07 -3.78
C THR A 12 1.39 -19.52 -4.02
N TYR A 13 1.86 -18.58 -3.20
CA TYR A 13 3.23 -18.04 -3.29
C TYR A 13 4.30 -19.03 -2.82
N TRP A 14 3.94 -20.08 -2.09
CA TRP A 14 4.84 -21.16 -1.65
C TRP A 14 4.71 -22.45 -2.45
N GLU A 15 3.82 -22.49 -3.43
CA GLU A 15 3.70 -23.64 -4.34
C GLU A 15 4.96 -23.75 -5.21
N LYS A 16 5.44 -24.99 -5.36
CA LYS A 16 6.64 -25.32 -6.13
C LYS A 16 6.32 -25.75 -7.56
N ASP A 17 5.11 -26.24 -7.76
CA ASP A 17 4.66 -26.77 -9.04
C ASP A 17 3.99 -25.67 -9.86
N ILE A 18 4.12 -25.79 -11.17
CA ILE A 18 3.36 -24.98 -12.13
C ILE A 18 2.15 -25.82 -12.53
N PRO A 19 0.91 -25.34 -12.36
CA PRO A 19 -0.26 -26.09 -12.81
C PRO A 19 -0.14 -26.43 -14.29
N GLU A 20 -0.60 -27.63 -14.66
CA GLU A 20 -0.57 -28.09 -16.04
C GLU A 20 -1.27 -27.09 -16.97
N GLY A 21 -0.63 -26.75 -18.10
CA GLY A 21 -1.13 -25.75 -19.05
C GLY A 21 -0.72 -24.30 -18.78
N PHE A 22 0.01 -24.01 -17.70
CA PHE A 22 0.55 -22.67 -17.42
C PHE A 22 2.03 -22.54 -17.84
N VAL A 23 2.40 -21.38 -18.37
CA VAL A 23 3.78 -21.05 -18.74
C VAL A 23 4.33 -20.03 -17.74
N GLY A 24 5.49 -20.31 -17.15
CA GLY A 24 6.17 -19.40 -16.21
C GLY A 24 7.03 -20.15 -15.21
N ALA A 25 7.68 -19.44 -14.30
CA ALA A 25 8.38 -20.07 -13.19
C ALA A 25 7.44 -20.22 -11.98
N SER A 26 7.58 -21.30 -11.22
CA SER A 26 6.86 -21.44 -9.95
C SER A 26 7.24 -20.33 -8.98
N PRO A 27 6.33 -19.87 -8.10
CA PRO A 27 6.63 -18.83 -7.13
C PRO A 27 7.77 -19.27 -6.21
N SER A 28 7.64 -20.45 -5.59
CA SER A 28 8.64 -21.06 -4.72
C SER A 28 9.25 -20.07 -3.71
N PHE A 29 8.46 -19.19 -3.09
CA PHE A 29 8.98 -18.11 -2.24
C PHE A 29 9.83 -18.65 -1.08
N GLY A 30 9.51 -19.85 -0.58
CA GLY A 30 10.32 -20.54 0.42
C GLY A 30 11.77 -20.77 -0.02
N GLU A 31 11.98 -21.17 -1.27
CA GLU A 31 13.32 -21.42 -1.82
C GLU A 31 13.98 -20.13 -2.33
N ARG A 32 13.20 -19.24 -2.97
CA ARG A 32 13.73 -18.00 -3.55
C ARG A 32 14.15 -16.96 -2.54
N PHE A 33 13.41 -16.85 -1.44
CA PHE A 33 13.63 -15.81 -0.43
C PHE A 33 14.04 -16.37 0.93
N GLY A 34 14.11 -17.70 1.07
CA GLY A 34 14.52 -18.35 2.32
C GLY A 34 13.52 -18.21 3.47
N VAL A 35 12.28 -17.80 3.19
CA VAL A 35 11.24 -17.60 4.22
C VAL A 35 10.10 -18.56 3.95
N SER A 36 9.85 -19.49 4.88
CA SER A 36 8.68 -20.38 4.78
C SER A 36 7.38 -19.62 5.09
N ARG A 37 6.24 -20.19 4.68
CA ARG A 37 4.93 -19.54 4.78
C ARG A 37 4.57 -19.14 6.20
N HIS A 38 4.84 -20.02 7.17
CA HIS A 38 4.44 -19.82 8.55
C HIS A 38 5.15 -18.62 9.22
N PRO A 39 6.49 -18.48 9.17
CA PRO A 39 7.18 -17.26 9.57
C PRO A 39 6.67 -16.01 8.85
N PHE A 40 6.40 -16.07 7.55
CA PHE A 40 5.86 -14.93 6.82
C PHE A 40 4.48 -14.50 7.36
N GLU A 41 3.57 -15.45 7.58
CA GLU A 41 2.24 -15.20 8.15
C GLU A 41 2.35 -14.61 9.57
N HIS A 42 3.24 -15.16 10.40
CA HIS A 42 3.50 -14.65 11.76
C HIS A 42 4.04 -13.22 11.76
N ILE A 43 5.06 -12.94 10.93
CA ILE A 43 5.62 -11.60 10.80
C ILE A 43 4.55 -10.65 10.30
N SER A 44 3.85 -11.00 9.21
CA SER A 44 2.83 -10.14 8.60
C SER A 44 1.68 -9.82 9.54
N GLY A 45 1.27 -10.78 10.37
CA GLY A 45 0.22 -10.58 11.37
C GLY A 45 0.65 -9.74 12.58
N ALA A 46 1.96 -9.62 12.83
CA ALA A 46 2.51 -8.85 13.94
C ALA A 46 3.06 -7.46 13.54
N LEU A 47 3.08 -7.13 12.24
CA LEU A 47 3.58 -5.85 11.76
C LEU A 47 2.69 -4.70 12.24
N SER A 48 3.28 -3.78 13.01
CA SER A 48 2.72 -2.48 13.35
C SER A 48 3.67 -1.38 12.92
N PHE A 49 3.10 -0.26 12.47
CA PHE A 49 3.84 0.93 12.06
C PHE A 49 3.55 2.15 12.96
N ALA A 50 2.81 1.93 14.03
CA ALA A 50 2.61 2.92 15.09
C ALA A 50 3.40 2.50 16.33
N ASP A 51 3.90 3.50 17.05
CA ASP A 51 4.35 3.30 18.43
C ASP A 51 3.13 3.12 19.36
N ASP A 52 3.40 2.73 20.60
CA ASP A 52 2.37 2.52 21.63
C ASP A 52 1.93 3.83 22.33
N VAL A 53 2.35 5.00 21.82
CA VAL A 53 2.04 6.27 22.46
C VAL A 53 0.58 6.63 22.15
N MET A 54 -0.23 6.83 23.19
CA MET A 54 -1.63 7.22 23.05
C MET A 54 -1.78 8.54 22.28
N SER A 55 -2.75 8.60 21.38
CA SER A 55 -3.04 9.79 20.57
C SER A 55 -4.49 9.83 20.15
N ASP A 56 -5.07 11.03 20.18
CA ASP A 56 -6.43 11.29 19.68
C ASP A 56 -6.49 11.40 18.14
N ASP A 57 -5.34 11.36 17.43
CA ASP A 57 -5.32 11.33 15.97
C ASP A 57 -5.48 9.89 15.47
N PRO A 58 -6.66 9.50 14.93
CA PRO A 58 -6.86 8.15 14.43
C PRO A 58 -5.91 7.84 13.27
N TRP A 59 -5.41 8.85 12.55
CA TRP A 59 -4.50 8.67 11.42
C TRP A 59 -3.03 8.51 11.81
N LYS A 60 -2.69 8.59 13.10
CA LYS A 60 -1.30 8.52 13.57
C LYS A 60 -0.49 7.39 12.93
N PRO A 61 -0.99 6.13 12.84
CA PRO A 61 -0.21 5.03 12.24
C PRO A 61 0.19 5.27 10.78
N MET A 62 -0.68 5.94 10.02
CA MET A 62 -0.46 6.24 8.61
C MET A 62 0.26 7.59 8.40
N ARG A 63 0.02 8.57 9.27
CA ARG A 63 0.60 9.91 9.19
C ARG A 63 2.11 9.83 9.39
N ALA A 64 2.58 9.08 10.37
CA ALA A 64 4.00 8.91 10.63
C ALA A 64 4.74 8.36 9.39
N GLN A 65 4.15 7.37 8.71
CA GLN A 65 4.70 6.81 7.48
C GLN A 65 4.70 7.80 6.32
N ALA A 66 3.57 8.49 6.06
CA ALA A 66 3.48 9.47 4.97
C ALA A 66 4.47 10.62 5.16
N ASN A 67 4.58 11.14 6.38
CA ASN A 67 5.55 12.19 6.73
C ASN A 67 6.99 11.69 6.56
N SER A 68 7.32 10.50 7.07
CA SER A 68 8.66 9.94 6.95
C SER A 68 9.07 9.72 5.48
N PHE A 69 8.14 9.28 4.64
CA PHE A 69 8.36 9.19 3.20
C PHE A 69 8.65 10.57 2.59
N ASN A 70 7.80 11.56 2.87
CA ASN A 70 7.94 12.92 2.35
C ASN A 70 9.25 13.58 2.78
N ASP A 71 9.62 13.45 4.06
CA ASP A 71 10.85 14.01 4.62
C ASP A 71 12.08 13.34 4.00
N ARG A 72 12.04 12.01 3.82
CA ARG A 72 13.12 11.30 3.14
C ARG A 72 13.27 11.76 1.70
N ARG A 73 12.17 11.90 0.95
CA ARG A 73 12.19 12.37 -0.44
C ARG A 73 12.77 13.77 -0.54
N ARG A 74 12.34 14.71 0.31
CA ARG A 74 12.87 16.08 0.37
C ARG A 74 14.38 16.12 0.62
N GLY A 75 14.90 15.18 1.41
CA GLY A 75 16.32 15.13 1.74
C GLY A 75 17.23 14.46 0.70
N VAL A 76 16.68 13.73 -0.28
CA VAL A 76 17.50 12.93 -1.23
C VAL A 76 17.14 13.08 -2.70
N VAL A 77 16.00 13.71 -3.02
CA VAL A 77 15.56 13.89 -4.40
C VAL A 77 15.35 15.38 -4.62
N SER A 78 16.00 15.91 -5.65
CA SER A 78 15.67 17.21 -6.21
C SER A 78 14.71 16.98 -7.38
N PRO A 79 13.51 17.57 -7.38
CA PRO A 79 12.60 17.47 -8.51
C PRO A 79 13.17 18.21 -9.73
N GLY A 80 12.75 17.77 -10.92
CA GLY A 80 12.94 18.48 -12.17
C GLY A 80 11.98 19.66 -12.32
N GLU A 81 11.88 20.17 -13.54
CA GLU A 81 11.09 21.37 -13.84
C GLU A 81 9.58 21.09 -13.86
N ILE A 82 9.19 19.88 -14.27
CA ILE A 82 7.79 19.49 -14.45
C ILE A 82 7.34 18.68 -13.23
N MET A 83 6.21 19.09 -12.65
CA MET A 83 5.60 18.41 -11.50
C MET A 83 4.18 18.01 -11.86
N CYS A 84 3.82 16.77 -11.53
CA CYS A 84 2.48 16.22 -11.74
C CYS A 84 1.81 15.94 -10.39
N ILE A 85 0.59 16.44 -10.21
CA ILE A 85 -0.22 16.23 -9.01
C ILE A 85 -1.49 15.49 -9.42
N ASP A 86 -1.74 14.33 -8.80
CA ASP A 86 -2.96 13.55 -9.03
C ASP A 86 -3.27 12.64 -7.82
N GLU A 87 -4.29 11.80 -7.96
CA GLU A 87 -4.81 10.88 -6.97
C GLU A 87 -4.31 9.45 -7.21
N CYS A 88 -3.68 8.86 -6.20
CA CYS A 88 -3.46 7.43 -6.11
C CYS A 88 -4.62 6.75 -5.37
N MET A 89 -5.01 5.56 -5.84
CA MET A 89 -5.96 4.70 -5.15
C MET A 89 -5.26 3.44 -4.67
N ARG A 90 -5.37 3.15 -3.37
CA ARG A 90 -5.02 1.85 -2.79
C ARG A 90 -6.28 1.07 -2.54
N ALA A 91 -6.47 0.00 -3.30
CA ALA A 91 -7.65 -0.83 -3.15
C ALA A 91 -7.74 -1.47 -1.76
N TRP A 92 -8.95 -1.49 -1.22
CA TRP A 92 -9.23 -2.13 0.05
C TRP A 92 -10.67 -2.64 0.05
N GLN A 93 -10.82 -3.97 0.03
CA GLN A 93 -12.13 -4.62 0.11
C GLN A 93 -12.52 -5.02 1.54
N GLY A 94 -11.63 -4.82 2.51
CA GLY A 94 -11.90 -5.10 3.93
C GLY A 94 -12.90 -4.13 4.56
N ARG A 95 -13.05 -4.28 5.88
CA ARG A 95 -14.01 -3.49 6.68
C ARG A 95 -13.56 -2.03 6.86
N GLU A 96 -14.49 -1.19 7.28
CA GLU A 96 -14.25 0.23 7.60
C GLU A 96 -14.32 0.47 9.12
N ALA A 97 -13.45 1.34 9.63
CA ALA A 97 -13.35 1.67 11.06
C ALA A 97 -14.66 2.21 11.64
N LYS A 98 -15.51 2.81 10.80
CA LYS A 98 -16.83 3.29 11.21
C LYS A 98 -17.78 2.18 11.70
N HIS A 99 -17.52 0.93 11.31
CA HIS A 99 -18.37 -0.23 11.59
C HIS A 99 -17.66 -1.35 12.37
N CYS A 100 -16.34 -1.26 12.56
CA CYS A 100 -15.53 -2.27 13.24
C CYS A 100 -14.21 -1.67 13.75
N HIS A 101 -13.61 -2.30 14.76
CA HIS A 101 -12.38 -1.81 15.39
C HIS A 101 -11.11 -2.06 14.55
N ASP A 102 -11.16 -2.93 13.56
CA ASP A 102 -10.02 -3.36 12.72
C ASP A 102 -10.13 -2.91 11.26
N GLY A 103 -11.06 -2.00 10.97
CA GLY A 103 -11.30 -1.51 9.61
C GLY A 103 -10.44 -0.32 9.22
N ILE A 104 -10.42 -0.01 7.92
CA ILE A 104 -9.74 1.19 7.41
C ILE A 104 -10.48 2.47 7.83
N LEU A 105 -9.75 3.52 8.21
CA LEU A 105 -10.33 4.79 8.70
C LEU A 105 -11.21 5.49 7.67
N HIS A 106 -10.79 5.47 6.41
CA HIS A 106 -11.52 6.08 5.32
C HIS A 106 -11.50 5.17 4.09
N LYS A 107 -12.69 4.95 3.54
CA LYS A 107 -12.89 4.19 2.31
C LYS A 107 -13.72 5.04 1.37
N THR A 108 -13.27 5.15 0.13
CA THR A 108 -13.93 5.89 -0.93
C THR A 108 -14.22 4.97 -2.11
N LYS A 109 -15.21 5.34 -2.91
CA LYS A 109 -15.56 4.68 -4.16
C LYS A 109 -15.36 5.63 -5.32
N ILE A 110 -14.43 5.29 -6.22
CA ILE A 110 -14.13 6.03 -7.45
C ILE A 110 -14.35 5.10 -8.64
N PRO A 111 -15.53 5.15 -9.30
CA PRO A 111 -15.92 4.20 -10.35
C PRO A 111 -14.96 4.13 -11.54
N ARG A 112 -14.29 5.24 -11.86
CA ARG A 112 -13.36 5.36 -12.99
C ARG A 112 -12.00 4.69 -12.76
N LYS A 113 -11.67 4.25 -11.53
CA LYS A 113 -10.37 3.64 -11.21
C LYS A 113 -10.44 2.11 -11.38
N PRO A 114 -9.37 1.43 -11.83
CA PRO A 114 -9.36 -0.02 -12.06
C PRO A 114 -9.82 -0.82 -10.84
N GLU A 115 -9.36 -0.41 -9.66
CA GLU A 115 -9.85 -0.92 -8.37
C GLU A 115 -10.51 0.24 -7.62
N GLY A 116 -11.78 0.50 -7.98
CA GLY A 116 -12.51 1.68 -7.57
C GLY A 116 -12.96 1.75 -6.11
N ILE A 117 -12.56 0.83 -5.24
CA ILE A 117 -12.95 0.82 -3.82
C ILE A 117 -11.68 0.71 -2.97
N GLY A 118 -11.44 1.71 -2.11
CA GLY A 118 -10.28 1.68 -1.21
C GLY A 118 -9.97 3.04 -0.58
N ALA A 119 -8.69 3.27 -0.26
CA ALA A 119 -8.21 4.54 0.28
C ALA A 119 -7.59 5.42 -0.82
N GLY A 120 -8.00 6.68 -0.85
CA GLY A 120 -7.39 7.70 -1.70
C GLY A 120 -6.15 8.32 -1.04
N LEU A 121 -5.17 8.66 -1.86
CA LEU A 121 -3.99 9.44 -1.51
C LEU A 121 -3.84 10.52 -2.58
N LYS A 122 -3.49 11.75 -2.19
CA LYS A 122 -2.94 12.69 -3.17
C LYS A 122 -1.45 12.41 -3.31
N ALA A 123 -0.96 12.49 -4.52
CA ALA A 123 0.42 12.23 -4.85
C ALA A 123 0.98 13.39 -5.66
N ILE A 124 2.26 13.66 -5.46
CA ILE A 124 3.05 14.50 -6.35
C ILE A 124 4.23 13.69 -6.88
N ALA A 125 4.45 13.77 -8.18
CA ALA A 125 5.51 13.09 -8.88
C ALA A 125 6.27 14.05 -9.78
N ASP A 126 7.54 13.73 -10.00
CA ASP A 126 8.36 14.36 -11.03
C ASP A 126 7.83 13.98 -12.42
N GLY A 127 7.66 14.96 -13.30
CA GLY A 127 7.05 14.75 -14.62
C GLY A 127 7.93 14.00 -15.61
N ASP A 128 9.25 14.11 -15.48
CA ASP A 128 10.20 13.52 -16.43
C ASP A 128 10.63 12.12 -16.01
N SER A 129 10.93 11.92 -14.72
CA SER A 129 11.39 10.65 -14.16
C SER A 129 10.26 9.78 -13.62
N GLU A 130 9.04 10.33 -13.50
CA GLU A 130 7.87 9.69 -12.87
C GLU A 130 8.11 9.32 -11.39
N ALA A 131 9.18 9.85 -10.78
CA ALA A 131 9.52 9.55 -9.40
C ALA A 131 8.46 10.12 -8.47
N LEU A 132 7.91 9.28 -7.59
CA LEU A 132 6.97 9.72 -6.56
C LEU A 132 7.71 10.53 -5.48
N LEU A 133 7.35 11.80 -5.35
CA LEU A 133 8.03 12.78 -4.50
C LEU A 133 7.31 13.02 -3.18
N GLY A 134 5.98 12.89 -3.16
CA GLY A 134 5.21 13.14 -1.96
C GLY A 134 3.82 12.50 -1.96
N LEU A 135 3.31 12.28 -0.75
CA LEU A 135 2.02 11.67 -0.47
C LEU A 135 1.26 12.46 0.60
N GLU A 136 -0.04 12.65 0.39
CA GLU A 136 -0.97 13.21 1.37
C GLU A 136 -2.16 12.27 1.56
N LEU A 137 -2.52 12.02 2.82
CA LEU A 137 -3.67 11.18 3.18
C LEU A 137 -4.99 11.91 2.87
N VAL A 138 -5.88 11.29 2.10
CA VAL A 138 -7.24 11.82 1.89
C VAL A 138 -8.12 11.41 3.06
N LYS A 139 -8.54 12.39 3.88
CA LYS A 139 -9.26 12.17 5.14
C LYS A 139 -10.79 12.30 5.05
N GLY A 140 -11.35 12.42 3.85
CA GLY A 140 -12.76 12.72 3.63
C GLY A 140 -13.11 14.22 3.75
N VAL A 141 -14.35 14.55 3.38
CA VAL A 141 -14.81 15.94 3.14
C VAL A 141 -14.72 16.84 4.39
N GLU A 142 -14.98 16.31 5.58
CA GLU A 142 -15.03 17.13 6.81
C GLU A 142 -13.66 17.55 7.35
N ARG A 143 -12.56 16.93 6.86
CA ARG A 143 -11.21 17.14 7.40
C ARG A 143 -10.17 17.52 6.32
N GLN A 144 -10.63 18.03 5.18
CA GLN A 144 -9.81 18.55 4.07
C GLN A 144 -9.48 20.06 4.18
N LYS A 145 -9.64 20.66 5.36
CA LYS A 145 -9.29 22.06 5.62
C LYS A 145 -7.79 22.25 5.79
#